data_AF-A0A1M4M0Y0-F1
#
_entry.id   AF-A0A1M4M0Y0-F1
#
_cell.length_a   1.000
_cell.length_b   1.000
_cell.length_c   1.000
_cell.angle_alpha   90.00
_cell.angle_beta   90.00
_cell.angle_gamma   90.00
#
_symmetry.space_group_name_H-M   'P 1'
#
loop_
_entity.id
_entity.type
_entity.pdbx_description
1 polymer ?
#
loop_
_entity_poly.entity_id
_entity_poly.type
_entity_poly.pdbx_seq_one_letter_code
_entity_poly.pdbx_strand_id
1 'polypeptide(L)'
;LRFHPSVNLSILKFLGFEQILKNSLTTLPMGGGKGGSDFDPKGKSDNEVMRFCQSFMTELQRHVGADTDVPAGDIGVGAREIGYLYGQYKRLRNEFTGVLTGKNVKWGGSFIRPEATGYGAVYFLEEMCKDNNTVIRGKNVLLSGSGNVAQFACEKLIQLGAKV
;
A
#
# COMPACT_ATOMS: atom_id res chain seq x y z
N LEU A 1 -5.69 -4.38 1.71
CA LEU A 1 -6.95 -4.44 2.49
C LEU A 1 -7.52 -3.05 2.57
N ARG A 2 -8.80 -2.85 2.22
CA ARG A 2 -9.49 -1.55 2.30
C ARG A 2 -10.60 -1.61 3.34
N PHE A 3 -10.62 -0.67 4.29
CA PHE A 3 -11.72 -0.49 5.24
C PHE A 3 -12.44 0.81 4.91
N HIS A 4 -13.62 0.69 4.31
CA HIS A 4 -14.41 1.84 3.89
C HIS A 4 -15.88 1.45 3.71
N PRO A 5 -16.86 2.26 4.14
CA PRO A 5 -18.28 1.91 4.12
C PRO A 5 -18.86 1.58 2.73
N SER A 6 -18.19 2.02 1.65
CA SER A 6 -18.60 1.68 0.29
C SER A 6 -18.12 0.31 -0.20
N VAL A 7 -17.21 -0.36 0.52
CA VAL A 7 -16.61 -1.63 0.08
C VAL A 7 -17.70 -2.67 -0.14
N ASN A 8 -17.66 -3.29 -1.31
CA ASN A 8 -18.48 -4.44 -1.66
C ASN A 8 -17.69 -5.34 -2.63
N LEU A 9 -18.24 -6.51 -2.95
CA LEU A 9 -17.55 -7.49 -3.79
C LEU A 9 -17.22 -6.95 -5.19
N SER A 10 -18.09 -6.12 -5.79
CA SER A 10 -17.84 -5.51 -7.10
C SER A 10 -16.58 -4.63 -7.08
N ILE A 11 -16.48 -3.75 -6.09
CA ILE A 11 -15.31 -2.88 -5.91
C ILE A 11 -14.04 -3.70 -5.67
N LEU A 12 -14.11 -4.74 -4.83
CA LEU A 12 -12.94 -5.58 -4.55
C LEU A 12 -12.50 -6.37 -5.78
N LYS A 13 -13.44 -6.89 -6.58
CA LYS A 13 -13.12 -7.57 -7.86
C LYS A 13 -12.48 -6.61 -8.86
N PHE A 14 -13.01 -5.39 -8.99
CA PHE A 14 -12.43 -4.37 -9.86
C PHE A 14 -10.98 -4.07 -9.46
N LEU A 15 -10.73 -3.74 -8.19
CA LEU A 15 -9.40 -3.43 -7.70
C LEU A 15 -8.45 -4.64 -7.75
N GLY A 16 -8.97 -5.84 -7.46
CA GLY A 16 -8.19 -7.08 -7.54
C GLY A 16 -7.77 -7.42 -8.97
N PHE A 17 -8.66 -7.19 -9.94
CA PHE A 17 -8.37 -7.39 -11.35
C PHE A 17 -7.24 -6.47 -11.84
N GLU A 18 -7.31 -5.18 -11.54
CA GLU A 18 -6.22 -4.25 -11.89
C GLU A 18 -4.90 -4.59 -11.19
N GLN A 19 -4.96 -5.13 -9.96
CA GLN A 19 -3.77 -5.53 -9.22
C GLN A 19 -2.99 -6.64 -9.92
N ILE A 20 -3.65 -7.55 -10.64
CA ILE A 20 -3.00 -8.61 -11.42
C ILE A 20 -2.10 -8.00 -12.48
N LEU A 21 -2.65 -7.10 -13.30
CA LEU A 21 -1.92 -6.45 -14.39
C LEU A 21 -0.80 -5.57 -13.85
N LYS A 22 -1.10 -4.78 -12.81
CA LYS A 22 -0.11 -3.92 -12.16
C LYS A 22 1.08 -4.72 -11.62
N ASN A 23 0.82 -5.84 -10.95
CA ASN A 23 1.88 -6.64 -10.36
C ASN A 23 2.74 -7.34 -11.43
N SER A 24 2.13 -7.81 -12.51
CA SER A 24 2.84 -8.39 -13.66
C SER A 24 3.89 -7.44 -14.25
N LEU A 25 3.60 -6.14 -14.31
CA LEU A 25 4.52 -5.12 -14.84
C LEU A 25 5.71 -4.80 -13.92
N THR A 26 5.71 -5.27 -12.67
CA THR A 26 6.80 -4.95 -11.72
C THR A 26 8.06 -5.78 -11.93
N THR A 27 8.01 -6.82 -12.78
CA THR A 27 9.06 -7.85 -12.96
C THR A 27 9.29 -8.77 -11.74
N LEU A 28 8.54 -8.56 -10.64
CA LEU A 28 8.61 -9.39 -9.44
C LEU A 28 7.60 -10.55 -9.50
N PRO A 29 7.86 -11.68 -8.80
CA PRO A 29 6.98 -12.85 -8.78
C PRO A 29 5.76 -12.61 -7.88
N MET A 30 4.83 -11.76 -8.32
CA MET A 30 3.63 -11.40 -7.56
C MET A 30 2.36 -11.71 -8.36
N GLY A 31 1.45 -12.48 -7.74
CA GLY A 31 0.08 -12.64 -8.22
C GLY A 31 -0.75 -11.36 -8.01
N GLY A 32 -2.09 -11.47 -8.03
CA GLY A 32 -2.98 -10.33 -7.78
C GLY A 32 -4.14 -10.70 -6.86
N GLY A 33 -4.49 -9.79 -5.97
CA GLY A 33 -5.57 -9.98 -5.00
C GLY A 33 -6.02 -8.65 -4.38
N LYS A 34 -7.23 -8.65 -3.83
CA LYS A 34 -7.75 -7.54 -3.03
C LYS A 34 -8.71 -8.07 -1.98
N GLY A 35 -8.72 -7.40 -0.83
CA GLY A 35 -9.65 -7.69 0.26
C GLY A 35 -9.99 -6.42 1.02
N GLY A 36 -10.94 -6.52 1.95
CA GLY A 36 -11.40 -5.39 2.72
C GLY A 36 -12.66 -5.71 3.51
N SER A 37 -13.24 -4.68 4.09
CA SER A 37 -14.52 -4.70 4.78
C SER A 37 -15.21 -3.35 4.62
N ASP A 38 -16.54 -3.36 4.66
CA ASP A 38 -17.42 -2.21 4.78
C ASP A 38 -17.33 -1.50 6.16
N PHE A 39 -16.46 -1.97 7.05
CA PHE A 39 -16.11 -1.29 8.29
C PHE A 39 -15.64 0.15 8.02
N ASP A 40 -16.27 1.10 8.70
CA ASP A 40 -15.87 2.51 8.68
C ASP A 40 -14.96 2.84 9.88
N PRO A 41 -13.64 3.03 9.66
CA PRO A 41 -12.72 3.42 10.72
C PRO A 41 -12.91 4.86 11.19
N LYS A 42 -13.65 5.70 10.45
CA LYS A 42 -13.89 7.08 10.84
C LYS A 42 -14.72 7.14 12.13
N GLY A 43 -14.28 7.99 13.06
CA GLY A 43 -14.90 8.15 14.37
C GLY A 43 -14.70 6.97 15.33
N LYS A 44 -13.86 5.99 14.99
CA LYS A 44 -13.53 4.86 15.88
C LYS A 44 -12.26 5.15 16.67
N SER A 45 -12.26 4.73 17.93
CA SER A 45 -11.07 4.74 18.77
C SER A 45 -10.04 3.70 18.32
N ASP A 46 -8.78 3.88 18.72
CA ASP A 46 -7.71 2.91 18.47
C ASP A 46 -8.08 1.51 18.97
N ASN A 47 -8.74 1.42 20.13
CA ASN A 47 -9.17 0.15 20.71
C ASN A 47 -10.27 -0.54 19.89
N GLU A 48 -11.21 0.20 19.32
CA GLU A 48 -12.23 -0.37 18.43
C GLU A 48 -11.61 -0.88 17.13
N VAL A 49 -10.70 -0.10 16.53
CA VAL A 49 -9.98 -0.52 15.31
C VAL A 49 -9.11 -1.73 15.58
N MET A 50 -8.43 -1.80 16.73
CA MET A 50 -7.63 -2.96 17.13
C MET A 50 -8.50 -4.21 17.28
N ARG A 51 -9.62 -4.13 18.00
CA ARG A 51 -10.56 -5.25 18.16
C ARG A 51 -11.10 -5.71 16.82
N PHE A 52 -11.44 -4.77 15.93
CA PHE A 52 -11.88 -5.10 14.58
C PHE A 52 -10.80 -5.83 13.78
N CYS A 53 -9.57 -5.31 13.75
CA CYS A 53 -8.45 -5.95 13.05
C CYS A 53 -8.17 -7.36 13.58
N GLN A 54 -8.23 -7.56 14.89
CA GLN A 54 -8.05 -8.87 15.51
C GLN A 54 -9.17 -9.84 15.14
N SER A 55 -10.43 -9.39 15.14
CA SER A 55 -11.57 -10.18 14.69
C SER A 55 -11.42 -10.58 13.22
N PHE A 56 -11.14 -9.60 12.35
CA PHE A 56 -10.93 -9.79 10.92
C PHE A 56 -9.81 -10.80 10.63
N MET A 57 -8.66 -10.66 11.30
CA MET A 57 -7.52 -11.57 11.11
C MET A 57 -7.75 -12.97 11.70
N THR A 58 -8.66 -13.12 12.66
CA THR A 58 -9.00 -14.45 13.22
C THR A 58 -9.56 -15.37 12.15
N GLU A 59 -10.32 -14.82 11.20
CA GLU A 59 -10.76 -15.57 10.03
C GLU A 59 -9.73 -15.51 8.90
N LEU A 60 -9.20 -14.34 8.54
CA LEU A 60 -8.31 -14.21 7.38
C LEU A 60 -7.05 -15.08 7.46
N GLN A 61 -6.49 -15.32 8.66
CA GLN A 61 -5.21 -16.02 8.83
C GLN A 61 -5.15 -17.40 8.15
N ARG A 62 -6.29 -18.10 8.01
CA ARG A 62 -6.30 -19.44 7.41
C ARG A 62 -6.18 -19.42 5.88
N HIS A 63 -6.30 -18.24 5.27
CA HIS A 63 -6.32 -18.02 3.82
C HIS A 63 -5.09 -17.26 3.31
N VAL A 64 -4.26 -16.72 4.22
CA VAL A 64 -3.07 -15.93 3.90
C VAL A 64 -1.81 -16.61 4.42
N GLY A 65 -0.69 -16.34 3.77
CA GLY A 65 0.59 -16.97 4.08
C GLY A 65 1.69 -16.41 3.19
N ALA A 66 2.94 -16.56 3.61
CA ALA A 66 4.09 -15.97 2.91
C ALA A 66 4.20 -16.38 1.43
N ASP A 67 3.80 -17.62 1.11
CA ASP A 67 3.82 -18.19 -0.25
C ASP A 67 2.41 -18.41 -0.83
N THR A 68 1.37 -17.81 -0.23
CA THR A 68 -0.03 -17.99 -0.64
C THR A 68 -0.69 -16.66 -1.00
N ASP A 69 -0.81 -15.76 -0.02
CA ASP A 69 -1.40 -14.42 -0.19
C ASP A 69 -0.78 -13.49 0.87
N VAL A 70 -0.27 -12.34 0.42
CA VAL A 70 0.48 -11.38 1.22
C VAL A 70 -0.21 -10.01 1.17
N PRO A 71 -1.21 -9.74 2.05
CA PRO A 71 -1.93 -8.49 2.01
C PRO A 71 -1.07 -7.27 2.37
N ALA A 72 -1.56 -6.09 1.96
CA ALA A 72 -0.96 -4.78 2.24
C ALA A 72 -2.02 -3.77 2.71
N GLY A 73 -1.57 -2.59 3.15
CA GLY A 73 -2.44 -1.46 3.46
C GLY A 73 -3.10 -0.83 2.23
N ASP A 74 -4.26 -0.20 2.43
CA ASP A 74 -5.01 0.59 1.45
C ASP A 74 -5.83 1.66 2.21
N ILE A 75 -6.86 2.26 1.58
CA ILE A 75 -7.75 3.23 2.26
C ILE A 75 -8.33 2.59 3.53
N GLY A 76 -8.18 3.29 4.66
CA GLY A 76 -8.62 2.81 5.98
C GLY A 76 -7.73 1.76 6.64
N VAL A 77 -6.64 1.33 5.99
CA VAL A 77 -5.66 0.36 6.51
C VAL A 77 -4.25 0.92 6.35
N GLY A 78 -3.79 1.65 7.35
CA GLY A 78 -2.44 2.19 7.45
C GLY A 78 -1.48 1.30 8.24
N ALA A 79 -0.34 1.88 8.64
CA ALA A 79 0.68 1.17 9.41
C ALA A 79 0.15 0.69 10.78
N ARG A 80 -0.79 1.43 11.38
CA ARG A 80 -1.46 1.06 12.64
C ARG A 80 -2.26 -0.24 12.48
N GLU A 81 -3.15 -0.30 11.49
CA GLU A 81 -3.97 -1.48 11.21
C GLU A 81 -3.10 -2.67 10.82
N ILE A 82 -2.08 -2.46 9.97
CA ILE A 82 -1.13 -3.53 9.62
C ILE A 82 -0.42 -4.07 10.86
N GLY A 83 -0.08 -3.23 11.84
CA GLY A 83 0.46 -3.67 13.13
C GLY A 83 -0.50 -4.57 13.91
N TYR A 84 -1.77 -4.17 14.02
CA TYR A 84 -2.79 -4.97 14.73
C TYR A 84 -3.08 -6.29 14.02
N LEU A 85 -3.22 -6.26 12.69
CA LEU A 85 -3.42 -7.45 11.85
C LEU A 85 -2.23 -8.40 11.97
N TYR A 86 -1.00 -7.88 11.86
CA TYR A 86 0.21 -8.71 11.97
C TYR A 86 0.37 -9.32 13.36
N GLY A 87 0.10 -8.54 14.41
CA GLY A 87 0.13 -9.02 15.79
C GLY A 87 -0.82 -10.19 16.03
N GLN A 88 -2.05 -10.10 15.51
CA GLN A 88 -3.02 -11.18 15.61
C GLN A 88 -2.63 -12.40 14.77
N TYR A 89 -2.17 -12.20 13.53
CA TYR A 89 -1.69 -13.30 12.69
C TYR A 89 -0.57 -14.07 13.40
N LYS A 90 0.46 -13.36 13.87
CA LYS A 90 1.60 -13.95 14.56
C LYS A 90 1.17 -14.74 15.81
N ARG A 91 0.21 -14.21 16.58
CA ARG A 91 -0.33 -14.90 17.77
C ARG A 91 -1.04 -16.21 17.42
N LEU A 92 -1.83 -16.21 16.33
CA LEU A 92 -2.63 -17.37 15.93
C LEU A 92 -1.82 -18.44 15.21
N ARG A 93 -0.90 -18.03 14.34
CA ARG A 93 -0.05 -18.93 13.55
C ARG A 93 1.23 -19.37 14.26
N ASN A 94 1.60 -18.67 15.34
CA ASN A 94 2.84 -18.86 16.08
C ASN A 94 4.10 -18.81 15.20
N GLU A 95 4.14 -17.87 14.25
CA GLU A 95 5.26 -17.70 13.33
C GLU A 95 5.54 -16.22 13.04
N PHE A 96 6.81 -15.88 12.87
CA PHE A 96 7.23 -14.56 12.40
C PHE A 96 7.64 -14.68 10.93
N THR A 97 6.71 -14.37 10.02
CA THR A 97 6.92 -14.48 8.58
C THR A 97 6.43 -13.24 7.83
N GLY A 98 6.73 -13.18 6.53
CA GLY A 98 6.42 -12.06 5.62
C GLY A 98 4.98 -12.00 5.12
N VAL A 99 3.97 -12.36 5.93
CA VAL A 99 2.56 -12.44 5.47
C VAL A 99 1.89 -11.08 5.21
N LEU A 100 2.46 -9.97 5.69
CA LEU A 100 1.98 -8.63 5.42
C LEU A 100 3.13 -7.73 4.99
N THR A 101 2.89 -6.87 4.00
CA THR A 101 3.77 -5.75 3.64
C THR A 101 3.28 -4.43 4.27
N GLY A 102 4.12 -3.40 4.26
CA GLY A 102 3.81 -2.13 4.94
C GLY A 102 4.01 -2.17 6.47
N LYS A 103 4.77 -3.17 6.96
CA LYS A 103 5.19 -3.31 8.35
C LYS A 103 6.10 -2.15 8.78
N ASN A 104 6.20 -1.90 10.08
CA ASN A 104 7.18 -0.95 10.61
C ASN A 104 8.60 -1.54 10.51
N VAL A 105 9.60 -0.69 10.24
CA VAL A 105 11.01 -1.09 10.12
C VAL A 105 11.53 -1.87 11.33
N LYS A 106 11.02 -1.60 12.54
CA LYS A 106 11.41 -2.31 13.77
C LYS A 106 11.04 -3.80 13.78
N TRP A 107 10.14 -4.24 12.90
CA TRP A 107 9.66 -5.62 12.86
C TRP A 107 9.39 -6.10 11.42
N GLY A 108 10.36 -5.86 10.52
CA GLY A 108 10.35 -6.41 9.16
C GLY A 108 9.67 -5.52 8.10
N GLY A 109 9.55 -4.23 8.38
CA GLY A 109 9.29 -3.21 7.38
C GLY A 109 10.53 -2.90 6.54
N SER A 110 10.31 -2.28 5.38
CA SER A 110 11.38 -1.86 4.47
C SER A 110 11.54 -0.34 4.49
N PHE A 111 12.78 0.13 4.38
CA PHE A 111 13.06 1.54 4.06
C PHE A 111 12.50 1.89 2.69
N ILE A 112 12.33 3.19 2.40
CA ILE A 112 11.73 3.70 1.16
C ILE A 112 10.23 3.38 1.02
N ARG A 113 9.62 2.59 1.92
CA ARG A 113 8.18 2.25 1.82
C ARG A 113 7.26 3.48 1.77
N PRO A 114 7.43 4.53 2.61
CA PRO A 114 6.66 5.77 2.47
C PRO A 114 6.84 6.41 1.09
N GLU A 115 8.06 6.47 0.59
CA GLU A 115 8.47 7.20 -0.61
C GLU A 115 8.12 6.46 -1.91
N ALA A 116 8.09 5.13 -1.86
CA ALA A 116 8.17 4.23 -3.02
C ALA A 116 7.20 4.58 -4.16
N THR A 117 5.93 4.88 -3.85
CA THR A 117 4.95 5.19 -4.90
C THR A 117 5.17 6.56 -5.53
N GLY A 118 5.48 7.58 -4.71
CA GLY A 118 5.75 8.93 -5.22
C GLY A 118 7.04 8.97 -6.05
N TYR A 119 8.09 8.35 -5.52
CA TYR A 119 9.37 8.22 -6.23
C TYR A 119 9.22 7.43 -7.53
N GLY A 120 8.53 6.28 -7.48
CA GLY A 120 8.29 5.45 -8.67
C GLY A 120 7.56 6.19 -9.79
N ALA A 121 6.56 7.02 -9.45
CA ALA A 121 5.87 7.85 -10.45
C ALA A 121 6.81 8.85 -11.12
N VAL A 122 7.70 9.48 -10.35
CA VAL A 122 8.68 10.44 -10.87
C VAL A 122 9.78 9.76 -11.67
N TYR A 123 10.25 8.59 -11.25
CA TYR A 123 11.21 7.79 -12.03
C TYR A 123 10.61 7.34 -13.36
N PHE A 124 9.35 6.89 -13.38
CA PHE A 124 8.67 6.56 -14.62
C PHE A 124 8.55 7.77 -15.55
N LEU A 125 8.19 8.94 -15.01
CA LEU A 125 8.18 10.19 -15.77
C LEU A 125 9.58 10.59 -16.29
N GLU A 126 10.63 10.35 -15.50
CA GLU A 126 12.00 10.65 -15.90
C GLU A 126 12.43 9.78 -17.10
N GLU A 127 12.13 8.48 -17.08
CA GLU A 127 12.38 7.59 -18.22
C GLU A 127 11.58 8.02 -19.46
N MET A 128 10.29 8.35 -19.30
CA MET A 128 9.49 8.89 -20.40
C MET A 128 10.08 10.20 -20.97
N CYS A 129 10.62 11.07 -20.11
CA CYS A 129 11.28 12.28 -20.56
C CYS A 129 12.53 11.95 -21.39
N LYS A 130 13.36 10.99 -20.93
CA LYS A 130 14.56 10.54 -21.65
C LYS A 130 14.21 9.99 -23.03
N ASP A 131 13.19 9.14 -23.14
CA ASP A 131 12.72 8.58 -24.41
C ASP A 131 12.20 9.66 -25.39
N ASN A 132 11.76 10.81 -24.86
CA ASN A 132 11.32 11.97 -25.64
C ASN A 132 12.39 13.07 -25.76
N ASN A 133 13.67 12.73 -25.52
CA ASN A 133 14.81 13.67 -25.60
C ASN A 133 14.61 14.95 -24.77
N THR A 134 14.01 14.81 -23.58
CA THR A 134 13.79 15.93 -22.64
C THR A 134 14.16 15.53 -21.22
N VAL A 135 14.15 16.49 -20.29
CA VAL A 135 14.53 16.29 -18.89
C VAL A 135 13.57 17.03 -17.95
N ILE A 136 13.40 16.51 -16.74
CA ILE A 136 12.55 17.11 -15.70
C ILE A 136 13.10 18.46 -15.19
N ARG A 137 14.43 18.60 -15.15
CA ARG A 137 15.11 19.79 -14.63
C ARG A 137 14.59 21.07 -15.29
N GLY A 138 14.16 22.02 -14.46
CA GLY A 138 13.67 23.33 -14.88
C GLY A 138 12.21 23.36 -15.35
N LYS A 139 11.52 22.21 -15.47
CA LYS A 139 10.09 22.18 -15.83
C LYS A 139 9.23 22.66 -14.65
N ASN A 140 8.13 23.33 -14.97
CA ASN A 140 7.04 23.59 -14.02
C ASN A 140 6.12 22.37 -13.98
N VAL A 141 5.82 21.83 -12.80
CA VAL A 141 5.04 20.61 -12.63
C VAL A 141 3.88 20.88 -11.69
N LEU A 142 2.66 20.84 -12.21
CA LEU A 142 1.46 20.93 -11.38
C LEU A 142 1.17 19.55 -10.75
N LEU A 143 1.13 19.52 -9.42
CA LEU A 143 0.85 18.31 -8.65
C LEU A 143 -0.43 18.48 -7.83
N SER A 144 -1.30 17.47 -7.86
CA SER A 144 -2.53 17.45 -7.06
C SER A 144 -2.46 16.44 -5.91
N GLY A 145 -3.20 16.74 -4.84
CA GLY A 145 -3.24 15.94 -3.63
C GLY A 145 -2.16 16.31 -2.61
N SER A 146 -2.37 15.88 -1.37
CA SER A 146 -1.49 16.18 -0.23
C SER A 146 -1.17 14.93 0.62
N GLY A 147 -1.57 13.75 0.13
CA GLY A 147 -1.28 12.48 0.79
C GLY A 147 0.15 12.00 0.54
N ASN A 148 0.46 10.84 1.11
CA ASN A 148 1.79 10.19 1.05
C ASN A 148 2.39 10.17 -0.37
N VAL A 149 1.62 9.81 -1.40
CA VAL A 149 2.11 9.76 -2.78
C VAL A 149 2.52 11.14 -3.30
N ALA A 150 1.68 12.16 -3.08
CA ALA A 150 1.94 13.51 -3.58
C ALA A 150 3.14 14.15 -2.88
N GLN A 151 3.26 13.98 -1.55
CA GLN A 151 4.39 14.53 -0.80
C GLN A 151 5.73 14.01 -1.34
N PHE A 152 5.85 12.70 -1.55
CA PHE A 152 7.11 12.11 -2.02
C PHE A 152 7.34 12.27 -3.53
N ALA A 153 6.28 12.41 -4.33
CA ALA A 153 6.43 12.83 -5.72
C ALA A 153 6.99 14.27 -5.80
N CYS A 154 6.43 15.19 -5.01
CA CYS A 154 6.92 16.57 -4.90
C CYS A 154 8.40 16.59 -4.47
N GLU A 155 8.74 15.84 -3.42
CA GLU A 155 10.12 15.74 -2.93
C GLU A 155 11.09 15.28 -4.03
N LYS A 156 10.74 14.21 -4.77
CA LYS A 156 11.61 13.69 -5.84
C LYS A 156 11.71 14.66 -7.02
N LEU A 157 10.61 15.32 -7.40
CA LEU A 157 10.60 16.33 -8.45
C LEU A 157 11.54 17.51 -8.12
N ILE A 158 11.49 18.00 -6.88
CA ILE A 158 12.38 19.07 -6.40
C ILE A 158 13.85 18.59 -6.43
N GLN A 159 14.13 17.36 -5.99
CA GLN A 159 15.50 16.78 -6.06
C GLN A 159 16.04 16.72 -7.49
N LEU A 160 15.18 16.49 -8.49
CA LEU A 160 15.54 16.49 -9.91
C LEU A 160 15.55 17.89 -10.55
N GLY A 161 15.27 18.94 -9.76
CA GLY A 161 15.33 20.34 -10.18
C GLY A 161 14.08 20.83 -10.93
N ALA A 162 12.94 20.16 -10.78
CA ALA A 162 11.65 20.69 -11.22
C ALA A 162 11.17 21.80 -10.27
N LYS A 163 10.26 22.65 -10.77
CA LYS A 163 9.52 23.65 -9.98
C LYS A 163 8.10 23.13 -9.80
N VAL A 164 7.76 22.70 -8.59
CA VAL A 164 6.44 22.13 -8.26
C VAL A 164 5.54 23.21 -7.66
#